data_AF-A0A970K531-F1
#
_entry.id   AF-A0A970K531-F1
#
_cell.length_a   1.000
_cell.length_b   1.000
_cell.length_c   1.000
_cell.angle_alpha   90.00
_cell.angle_beta   90.00
_cell.angle_gamma   90.00
#
_symmetry.space_group_name_H-M   'P 1'
#
loop_
_entity.id
_entity.type
_entity.pdbx_description
1 polymer ?
#
loop_
_entity_poly.entity_id
_entity_poly.type
_entity_poly.pdbx_seq_one_letter_code
_entity_poly.pdbx_strand_id
1 'polypeptide(L)'
;MHELFVTGRTLPEAYHNALLALYDNHDDVPCTDYNTRQKEASMTMVVLEPLAEPMISRLFIGDPRALEQYRQEMLDGILDFEVERGNWEYTYHQRMSGQLPWVIEELRRNPDTRRAVISIRSEEDMHTGSPACLQNIHYLLRDGKLHCKVLFRSNDATKAAFMNAFALILLQKRVADAVGAGMGTYTHRANSFHVYERDYGLFDGYIRRLKSGAEVTYRYAGEWDELMADARPAIAEMVRQLKEKG
;
A
#
# COMPACT_ATOMS: atom_id res chain seq x y z
N MET A 1 3.65 -1.35 23.13
CA MET A 1 3.11 -1.46 21.76
C MET A 1 1.89 -2.33 21.77
N HIS A 2 0.73 -1.73 21.46
CA HIS A 2 -0.52 -2.45 21.25
C HIS A 2 -0.44 -3.35 20.00
N GLU A 3 -1.03 -4.53 20.06
CA GLU A 3 -1.18 -5.47 18.94
C GLU A 3 -2.63 -5.49 18.48
N LEU A 4 -2.89 -4.84 17.35
CA LEU A 4 -4.24 -4.64 16.82
C LEU A 4 -4.51 -5.55 15.63
N PHE A 5 -5.72 -6.08 15.57
CA PHE A 5 -6.22 -6.89 14.47
C PHE A 5 -7.60 -6.39 14.06
N VAL A 6 -7.74 -6.04 12.79
CA VAL A 6 -9.01 -5.58 12.22
C VAL A 6 -9.31 -6.31 10.91
N THR A 7 -10.59 -6.43 10.61
CA THR A 7 -11.08 -6.98 9.35
C THR A 7 -12.05 -6.00 8.71
N GLY A 8 -12.11 -5.99 7.39
CA GLY A 8 -13.17 -5.34 6.63
C GLY A 8 -13.48 -6.14 5.38
N ARG A 9 -14.70 -6.04 4.87
CA ARG A 9 -15.07 -6.65 3.60
C ARG A 9 -14.29 -6.00 2.47
N THR A 10 -14.30 -4.67 2.40
CA THR A 10 -13.62 -3.88 1.37
C THR A 10 -12.35 -3.21 1.89
N LEU A 11 -11.51 -2.70 0.98
CA LEU A 11 -10.31 -1.98 1.35
C LEU A 11 -10.61 -0.75 2.24
N PRO A 12 -11.55 0.14 1.89
CA PRO A 12 -11.90 1.27 2.75
C PRO A 12 -12.40 0.83 4.13
N GLU A 13 -13.24 -0.20 4.21
CA GLU A 13 -13.76 -0.68 5.50
C GLU A 13 -12.63 -1.15 6.43
N ALA A 14 -11.70 -1.98 5.92
CA ALA A 14 -10.57 -2.46 6.70
C ALA A 14 -9.65 -1.31 7.13
N TYR A 15 -9.42 -0.34 6.24
CA TYR A 15 -8.62 0.86 6.53
C TYR A 15 -9.29 1.74 7.58
N HIS A 16 -10.60 1.96 7.49
CA HIS A 16 -11.36 2.75 8.48
C HIS A 16 -11.37 2.11 9.85
N ASN A 17 -11.55 0.78 9.90
CA ASN A 17 -11.45 0.01 11.13
C ASN A 17 -10.04 0.11 11.72
N ALA A 18 -8.99 0.10 10.90
CA ALA A 18 -7.61 0.28 11.35
C ALA A 18 -7.39 1.68 11.96
N LEU A 19 -7.92 2.74 11.33
CA LEU A 19 -7.83 4.10 11.86
C LEU A 19 -8.56 4.25 13.21
N LEU A 20 -9.77 3.70 13.33
CA LEU A 20 -10.52 3.72 14.59
C LEU A 20 -9.80 2.93 15.69
N ALA A 21 -9.30 1.73 15.37
CA ALA A 21 -8.56 0.91 16.31
C ALA A 21 -7.27 1.60 16.80
N LEU A 22 -6.52 2.25 15.89
CA LEU A 22 -5.35 3.05 16.25
C LEU A 22 -5.73 4.24 17.14
N TYR A 23 -6.83 4.94 16.83
CA TYR A 23 -7.29 6.07 17.62
C TYR A 23 -7.61 5.66 19.06
N ASP A 24 -8.30 4.53 19.24
CA ASP A 24 -8.71 4.05 20.56
C ASP A 24 -7.55 3.35 21.32
N ASN A 25 -6.53 2.83 20.62
CA ASN A 25 -5.48 1.97 21.20
C ASN A 25 -4.08 2.26 20.62
N HIS A 26 -3.50 3.41 20.95
CA HIS A 26 -2.12 3.75 20.56
C HIS A 26 -1.23 4.03 21.77
N ASP A 27 0.07 3.84 21.57
CA ASP A 27 1.09 4.42 22.43
C ASP A 27 1.50 5.79 21.86
N ASP A 28 1.76 6.78 22.72
CA ASP A 28 2.40 8.04 22.33
C ASP A 28 3.92 7.96 22.57
N VAL A 29 4.69 7.75 21.51
CA VAL A 29 6.14 7.49 21.59
C VAL A 29 6.97 8.57 20.89
N PRO A 30 8.22 8.81 21.30
CA PRO A 30 9.14 9.65 20.57
C PRO A 30 9.56 8.99 19.24
N CYS A 31 9.73 9.80 18.20
CA CYS A 31 10.25 9.41 16.89
C CYS A 31 11.44 10.30 16.53
N THR A 32 12.59 9.99 17.15
CA THR A 32 13.77 10.87 17.18
C THR A 32 14.42 11.05 15.82
N ASP A 33 14.38 10.04 14.96
CA ASP A 33 14.92 10.10 13.59
C ASP A 33 14.25 11.20 12.75
N TYR A 34 13.00 11.54 13.08
CA TYR A 34 12.23 12.61 12.44
C TYR A 34 11.99 13.82 13.35
N ASN A 35 12.69 13.89 14.49
CA ASN A 35 12.58 14.96 15.48
C ASN A 35 11.11 15.31 15.83
N THR A 36 10.30 14.28 16.10
CA THR A 36 8.86 14.43 16.35
C THR A 36 8.36 13.37 17.34
N ARG A 37 7.07 13.42 17.68
CA ARG A 37 6.35 12.34 18.37
C ARG A 37 5.40 11.63 17.42
N GLN A 38 4.94 10.45 17.81
CA GLN A 38 3.96 9.70 17.02
C GLN A 38 3.00 8.91 17.91
N LYS A 39 1.77 8.75 17.42
CA LYS A 39 0.83 7.73 17.90
C LYS A 39 1.14 6.45 17.15
N GLU A 40 1.33 5.33 17.84
CA GLU A 40 1.81 4.10 17.23
C GLU A 40 1.12 2.85 17.82
N ALA A 41 0.88 1.86 16.95
CA ALA A 41 0.55 0.49 17.33
C ALA A 41 1.05 -0.49 16.25
N SER A 42 1.18 -1.77 16.60
CA SER A 42 1.23 -2.84 15.61
C SER A 42 -0.16 -3.07 15.03
N MET A 43 -0.29 -3.13 13.71
CA MET A 43 -1.58 -3.30 13.03
C MET A 43 -1.55 -4.44 12.03
N THR A 44 -2.49 -5.37 12.16
CA THR A 44 -2.87 -6.32 11.11
C THR A 44 -4.26 -5.97 10.61
N MET A 45 -4.37 -5.52 9.36
CA MET A 45 -5.66 -5.35 8.69
C MET A 45 -5.87 -6.42 7.61
N VAL A 46 -7.04 -7.04 7.60
CA VAL A 46 -7.45 -8.03 6.60
C VAL A 46 -8.61 -7.50 5.76
N VAL A 47 -8.42 -7.49 4.44
CA VAL A 47 -9.47 -7.21 3.46
C VAL A 47 -9.98 -8.53 2.89
N LEU A 48 -11.25 -8.83 3.13
CA LEU A 48 -11.85 -10.12 2.76
C LEU A 48 -12.11 -10.22 1.26
N GLU A 49 -12.59 -9.14 0.64
CA GLU A 49 -12.91 -9.03 -0.78
C GLU A 49 -12.18 -7.81 -1.38
N PRO A 50 -10.89 -7.92 -1.75
CA PRO A 50 -10.06 -6.77 -2.08
C PRO A 50 -10.51 -5.92 -3.27
N LEU A 51 -11.31 -6.49 -4.17
CA LEU A 51 -11.87 -5.79 -5.35
C LEU A 51 -13.36 -5.44 -5.19
N ALA A 52 -13.95 -5.66 -4.01
CA ALA A 52 -15.35 -5.32 -3.79
C ALA A 52 -15.54 -3.81 -3.58
N GLU A 53 -16.69 -3.32 -4.01
CA GLU A 53 -17.09 -1.93 -3.85
C GLU A 53 -17.73 -1.65 -2.47
N PRO A 54 -17.57 -0.43 -1.91
CA PRO A 54 -16.72 0.64 -2.43
C PRO A 54 -15.23 0.33 -2.20
N MET A 55 -14.37 0.63 -3.17
CA MET A 55 -12.93 0.34 -3.09
C MET A 55 -12.08 1.57 -2.72
N ILE A 56 -12.63 2.79 -2.79
CA ILE A 56 -11.89 4.03 -2.53
C ILE A 56 -12.34 4.70 -1.24
N SER A 57 -11.38 5.12 -0.40
CA SER A 57 -11.68 5.95 0.77
C SER A 57 -11.66 7.43 0.41
N ARG A 58 -12.56 8.24 1.00
CA ARG A 58 -12.49 9.72 1.00
C ARG A 58 -11.49 10.30 2.00
N LEU A 59 -10.79 9.44 2.74
CA LEU A 59 -9.88 9.78 3.83
C LEU A 59 -8.42 9.45 3.51
N PHE A 60 -8.06 9.09 2.28
CA PHE A 60 -6.64 9.13 1.92
C PHE A 60 -6.29 10.55 1.47
N ILE A 61 -5.02 10.94 1.60
CA ILE A 61 -4.55 12.19 1.05
C ILE A 61 -4.23 11.99 -0.43
N GLY A 62 -4.99 12.63 -1.30
CA GLY A 62 -4.70 12.66 -2.72
C GLY A 62 -5.95 12.82 -3.57
N ASP A 63 -5.73 12.97 -4.86
CA ASP A 63 -6.76 13.01 -5.89
C ASP A 63 -6.61 11.77 -6.81
N PRO A 64 -7.52 11.56 -7.78
CA PRO A 64 -7.41 10.44 -8.72
C PRO A 64 -6.07 10.41 -9.46
N ARG A 65 -5.51 11.57 -9.81
CA ARG A 65 -4.21 11.65 -10.50
C ARG A 65 -3.08 11.16 -9.61
N ALA A 66 -3.01 11.59 -8.36
CA ALA A 66 -1.99 11.17 -7.40
C ALA A 66 -2.07 9.66 -7.13
N LEU A 67 -3.28 9.12 -7.00
CA LEU A 67 -3.48 7.68 -6.83
C LEU A 67 -3.06 6.88 -8.07
N GLU A 68 -3.38 7.36 -9.28
CA GLU A 68 -2.96 6.71 -10.52
C GLU A 68 -1.46 6.79 -10.74
N GLN A 69 -0.84 7.93 -10.45
CA GLN A 69 0.60 8.07 -10.54
C GLN A 69 1.28 7.08 -9.58
N TYR A 70 0.86 7.04 -8.31
CA TYR A 70 1.41 6.10 -7.34
C TYR A 70 1.18 4.64 -7.74
N ARG A 71 0.02 4.32 -8.32
CA ARG A 71 -0.24 2.99 -8.91
C ARG A 71 0.78 2.68 -10.01
N GLN A 72 1.05 3.60 -10.93
CA GLN A 72 2.02 3.40 -12.00
C GLN A 72 3.47 3.32 -11.47
N GLU A 73 3.82 4.11 -10.46
CA GLU A 73 5.13 4.03 -9.80
C GLU A 73 5.35 2.64 -9.20
N MET A 74 4.34 2.14 -8.49
CA MET A 74 4.38 0.80 -7.91
C MET A 74 4.36 -0.29 -8.98
N LEU A 75 3.38 -0.30 -9.89
CA LEU A 75 3.17 -1.46 -10.77
C LEU A 75 4.02 -1.44 -12.03
N ASP A 76 4.36 -0.25 -12.52
CA ASP A 76 4.87 -0.06 -13.88
C ASP A 76 6.26 0.64 -13.90
N GLY A 77 6.78 1.05 -12.74
CA GLY A 77 8.13 1.59 -12.60
C GLY A 77 8.35 2.93 -13.30
N ILE A 78 7.30 3.75 -13.42
CA ILE A 78 7.35 4.97 -14.24
C ILE A 78 8.40 5.98 -13.79
N LEU A 79 8.91 5.88 -12.55
CA LEU A 79 9.93 6.76 -11.96
C LEU A 79 11.22 6.02 -11.56
N ASP A 80 11.44 4.77 -12.02
CA ASP A 80 12.65 4.00 -11.66
C ASP A 80 13.96 4.69 -12.12
N PHE A 81 13.88 5.50 -13.18
CA PHE A 81 15.02 6.29 -13.68
C PHE A 81 15.54 7.35 -12.68
N GLU A 82 14.73 7.73 -11.68
CA GLU A 82 15.19 8.63 -10.61
C GLU A 82 16.20 7.94 -9.68
N VAL A 83 16.14 6.61 -9.57
CA VAL A 83 17.14 5.81 -8.86
C VAL A 83 18.44 5.75 -9.67
N GLU A 84 18.33 5.54 -10.99
CA GLU A 84 19.50 5.52 -11.90
C GLU A 84 20.26 6.85 -11.89
N ARG A 85 19.55 7.96 -11.71
CA ARG A 85 20.12 9.31 -11.57
C ARG A 85 20.71 9.60 -10.18
N GLY A 86 20.48 8.73 -9.20
CA GLY A 86 20.88 8.96 -7.81
C GLY A 86 20.04 10.03 -7.10
N ASN A 87 18.89 10.42 -7.65
CA ASN A 87 17.98 11.34 -6.98
C ASN A 87 17.22 10.63 -5.85
N TRP A 88 16.85 9.37 -6.07
CA TRP A 88 16.15 8.53 -5.10
C TRP A 88 16.97 7.30 -4.74
N GLU A 89 16.82 6.84 -3.50
CA GLU A 89 17.54 5.67 -2.97
C GLU A 89 16.99 4.35 -3.52
N TYR A 90 15.67 4.29 -3.73
CA TYR A 90 14.99 3.14 -4.32
C TYR A 90 13.58 3.53 -4.79
N THR A 91 13.00 2.69 -5.65
CA THR A 91 11.54 2.58 -5.80
C THR A 91 11.12 1.17 -5.39
N TYR A 92 9.87 1.01 -4.94
CA TYR A 92 9.36 -0.32 -4.66
C TYR A 92 9.34 -1.20 -5.92
N HIS A 93 9.02 -0.63 -7.09
CA HIS A 93 9.03 -1.35 -8.35
C HIS A 93 10.41 -1.91 -8.70
N GLN A 94 11.47 -1.09 -8.61
CA GLN A 94 12.84 -1.53 -8.86
C GLN A 94 13.24 -2.70 -7.95
N ARG A 95 12.84 -2.69 -6.67
CA ARG A 95 13.13 -3.78 -5.72
C ARG A 95 12.36 -5.07 -6.03
N MET A 96 11.14 -4.99 -6.59
CA MET A 96 10.26 -6.15 -6.76
C MET A 96 10.18 -6.74 -8.17
N SER A 97 10.34 -5.93 -9.21
CA SER A 97 10.00 -6.29 -10.59
C SER A 97 10.79 -7.51 -11.09
N GLY A 98 12.08 -7.59 -10.76
CA GLY A 98 12.93 -8.73 -11.11
C GLY A 98 12.56 -10.05 -10.40
N GLN A 99 11.83 -9.99 -9.29
CA GLN A 99 11.42 -11.18 -8.51
C GLN A 99 10.06 -11.73 -8.95
N LEU A 100 9.21 -10.90 -9.58
CA LEU A 100 7.85 -11.28 -10.01
C LEU A 100 7.82 -12.48 -10.97
N PRO A 101 8.68 -12.58 -12.01
CA PRO A 101 8.67 -13.73 -12.91
C PRO A 101 8.89 -15.06 -12.19
N TRP A 102 9.83 -15.09 -11.24
CA TRP A 102 10.09 -16.28 -10.44
C TRP A 102 8.91 -16.64 -9.54
N VAL A 103 8.29 -15.64 -8.89
CA VAL A 103 7.09 -15.85 -8.06
C VAL A 103 5.95 -16.47 -8.86
N ILE A 104 5.68 -15.94 -10.06
CA ILE A 104 4.62 -16.44 -10.95
C ILE A 104 4.91 -17.87 -11.37
N GLU A 105 6.15 -18.17 -11.77
CA GLU A 105 6.54 -19.53 -12.18
C GLU A 105 6.47 -20.52 -11.01
N GLU A 106 6.90 -20.11 -9.81
CA GLU A 106 6.84 -20.94 -8.62
C GLU A 106 5.40 -21.28 -8.22
N LEU A 107 4.46 -20.32 -8.34
CA LEU A 107 3.04 -20.55 -8.09
C LEU A 107 2.41 -21.50 -9.11
N ARG A 108 2.81 -21.43 -10.40
CA ARG A 108 2.34 -22.37 -11.44
C ARG A 108 2.92 -23.77 -11.23
N ARG A 109 4.21 -23.85 -10.90
CA ARG A 109 4.92 -25.10 -10.66
C ARG A 109 4.40 -25.83 -9.42
N ASN A 110 4.12 -25.08 -8.36
CA ASN A 110 3.62 -25.61 -7.09
C ASN A 110 2.58 -24.66 -6.47
N PRO A 111 1.28 -24.87 -6.74
CA PRO A 111 0.20 -24.08 -6.15
C PRO A 111 0.23 -24.02 -4.61
N ASP A 112 0.72 -25.08 -3.95
CA ASP A 112 0.79 -25.14 -2.48
C ASP A 112 2.06 -24.51 -1.90
N THR A 113 2.90 -23.90 -2.74
CA THR A 113 4.16 -23.30 -2.32
C THR A 113 3.96 -22.29 -1.18
N ARG A 114 4.97 -22.24 -0.31
CA ARG A 114 5.12 -21.25 0.76
C ARG A 114 6.33 -20.35 0.50
N ARG A 115 6.89 -20.41 -0.71
CA ARG A 115 8.15 -19.80 -1.12
C ARG A 115 7.96 -18.58 -2.03
N ALA A 116 6.75 -18.35 -2.54
CA ALA A 116 6.40 -17.27 -3.44
C ALA A 116 6.40 -15.91 -2.70
N VAL A 117 7.60 -15.46 -2.32
CA VAL A 117 7.85 -14.25 -1.52
C VAL A 117 8.77 -13.32 -2.28
N ILE A 118 8.37 -12.06 -2.39
CA ILE A 118 9.21 -10.95 -2.84
C ILE A 118 9.82 -10.29 -1.61
N SER A 119 11.15 -10.14 -1.59
CA SER A 119 11.87 -9.40 -0.55
C SER A 119 12.14 -7.98 -1.03
N ILE A 120 11.73 -6.97 -0.27
CA ILE A 120 11.84 -5.56 -0.65
C ILE A 120 12.99 -4.88 0.08
N ARG A 121 13.04 -5.02 1.40
CA ARG A 121 14.15 -4.50 2.20
C ARG A 121 15.42 -5.31 1.92
N SER A 122 16.55 -4.62 1.73
CA SER A 122 17.87 -5.20 1.51
C SER A 122 18.87 -4.74 2.59
N GLU A 123 20.12 -5.22 2.51
CA GLU A 123 21.20 -4.78 3.40
C GLU A 123 21.55 -3.30 3.20
N GLU A 124 21.35 -2.74 2.00
CA GLU A 124 21.59 -1.33 1.70
C GLU A 124 20.73 -0.41 2.57
N ASP A 125 19.53 -0.88 2.97
CA ASP A 125 18.62 -0.18 3.89
C ASP A 125 19.16 -0.05 5.33
N MET A 126 20.36 -0.54 5.62
CA MET A 126 21.06 -0.27 6.87
C MET A 126 21.90 1.02 6.81
N HIS A 127 22.13 1.56 5.62
CA HIS A 127 23.10 2.63 5.38
C HIS A 127 22.50 3.88 4.72
N THR A 128 21.22 3.85 4.33
CA THR A 128 20.50 5.01 3.76
C THR A 128 19.69 5.77 4.80
N GLY A 129 19.48 7.08 4.55
CA GLY A 129 18.54 7.91 5.31
C GLY A 129 17.06 7.66 4.99
N SER A 130 16.75 6.89 3.94
CA SER A 130 15.37 6.56 3.53
C SER A 130 15.18 5.05 3.36
N PRO A 131 15.28 4.23 4.43
CA PRO A 131 15.19 2.78 4.29
C PRO A 131 13.78 2.29 3.88
N ALA A 132 13.70 1.19 3.14
CA ALA A 132 12.44 0.59 2.69
C ALA A 132 11.48 0.25 3.84
N CYS A 133 10.25 0.77 3.78
CA CYS A 133 9.21 0.50 4.77
C CYS A 133 8.53 -0.86 4.55
N LEU A 134 8.17 -1.18 3.31
CA LEU A 134 7.72 -2.53 2.94
C LEU A 134 8.90 -3.51 3.04
N GLN A 135 8.67 -4.66 3.68
CA GLN A 135 9.68 -5.68 3.92
C GLN A 135 9.52 -6.83 2.94
N ASN A 136 8.31 -7.39 2.83
CA ASN A 136 8.02 -8.49 1.91
C ASN A 136 6.57 -8.51 1.43
N ILE A 137 6.36 -9.18 0.30
CA ILE A 137 5.06 -9.53 -0.27
C ILE A 137 5.04 -11.05 -0.47
N HIS A 138 4.11 -11.74 0.19
CA HIS A 138 3.97 -13.19 0.11
C HIS A 138 2.63 -13.55 -0.55
N TYR A 139 2.72 -14.37 -1.60
CA TYR A 139 1.57 -14.90 -2.32
C TYR A 139 1.32 -16.37 -1.96
N LEU A 140 0.07 -16.71 -1.68
CA LEU A 140 -0.37 -18.05 -1.34
C LEU A 140 -1.58 -18.42 -2.19
N LEU A 141 -1.46 -19.41 -3.07
CA LEU A 141 -2.58 -19.92 -3.86
C LEU A 141 -3.30 -21.02 -3.09
N ARG A 142 -4.55 -20.80 -2.66
CA ARG A 142 -5.36 -21.77 -1.91
C ARG A 142 -6.76 -21.81 -2.48
N ASP A 143 -7.30 -23.01 -2.71
CA ASP A 143 -8.65 -23.20 -3.23
C ASP A 143 -8.94 -22.38 -4.51
N GLY A 144 -7.95 -22.32 -5.41
CA GLY A 144 -8.03 -21.55 -6.66
C GLY A 144 -8.01 -20.03 -6.49
N LYS A 145 -7.73 -19.51 -5.28
CA LYS A 145 -7.64 -18.08 -4.97
C LYS A 145 -6.24 -17.68 -4.53
N LEU A 146 -5.74 -16.57 -5.08
CA LEU A 146 -4.46 -16.00 -4.69
C LEU A 146 -4.64 -15.05 -3.51
N HIS A 147 -4.14 -15.44 -2.34
CA HIS A 147 -4.05 -14.58 -1.17
C HIS A 147 -2.73 -13.81 -1.19
N CYS A 148 -2.77 -12.56 -0.74
CA CYS A 148 -1.59 -11.71 -0.63
C CYS A 148 -1.40 -11.26 0.82
N LYS A 149 -0.18 -11.39 1.32
CA LYS A 149 0.21 -10.94 2.67
C LYS A 149 1.42 -10.04 2.55
N VAL A 150 1.35 -8.84 3.14
CA VAL A 150 2.45 -7.89 3.14
C VAL A 150 2.86 -7.53 4.56
N LEU A 151 4.16 -7.29 4.72
CA LEU A 151 4.74 -6.84 5.98
C LEU A 151 5.45 -5.51 5.77
N PHE A 152 5.04 -4.50 6.51
CA PHE A 152 5.71 -3.22 6.67
C PHE A 152 6.38 -3.16 8.04
N ARG A 153 7.63 -2.67 8.09
CA ARG A 153 8.26 -2.33 9.38
C ARG A 153 7.65 -1.06 9.98
N SER A 154 7.20 -0.16 9.12
CA SER A 154 6.69 1.17 9.45
C SER A 154 5.73 1.61 8.33
N ASN A 155 4.56 2.13 8.68
CA ASN A 155 3.60 2.65 7.71
C ASN A 155 2.83 3.84 8.31
N ASP A 156 2.91 5.00 7.65
CA ASP A 156 2.08 6.17 7.99
C ASP A 156 0.61 5.84 7.72
N ALA A 157 -0.20 5.89 8.78
CA ALA A 157 -1.59 5.50 8.77
C ALA A 157 -2.47 6.48 7.98
N THR A 158 -2.13 7.76 7.92
CA THR A 158 -2.97 8.79 7.29
C THR A 158 -2.58 9.13 5.86
N LYS A 159 -1.28 9.03 5.54
CA LYS A 159 -0.72 9.49 4.26
C LYS A 159 -0.36 8.38 3.29
N ALA A 160 0.03 7.20 3.79
CA ALA A 160 0.60 6.16 2.94
C ALA A 160 -0.22 4.86 2.92
N ALA A 161 -0.73 4.42 4.06
CA ALA A 161 -1.31 3.08 4.24
C ALA A 161 -2.38 2.73 3.19
N PHE A 162 -3.31 3.65 2.92
CA PHE A 162 -4.36 3.42 1.94
C PHE A 162 -3.80 3.25 0.51
N MET A 163 -2.94 4.16 0.06
CA MET A 163 -2.36 4.14 -1.28
C MET A 163 -1.48 2.88 -1.47
N ASN A 164 -0.67 2.54 -0.45
CA ASN A 164 0.12 1.32 -0.42
C ASN A 164 -0.77 0.08 -0.61
N ALA A 165 -1.82 -0.04 0.21
CA ALA A 165 -2.73 -1.18 0.16
C ALA A 165 -3.47 -1.27 -1.18
N PHE A 166 -3.94 -0.15 -1.71
CA PHE A 166 -4.59 -0.08 -3.03
C PHE A 166 -3.67 -0.60 -4.13
N ALA A 167 -2.44 -0.08 -4.24
CA ALA A 167 -1.48 -0.51 -5.25
C ALA A 167 -1.12 -2.01 -5.08
N LEU A 168 -0.90 -2.47 -3.86
CA LEU A 168 -0.56 -3.87 -3.57
C LEU A 168 -1.70 -4.85 -3.87
N ILE A 169 -2.96 -4.43 -3.71
CA ILE A 169 -4.14 -5.21 -4.12
C ILE A 169 -4.21 -5.31 -5.65
N LEU A 170 -3.92 -4.24 -6.38
CA LEU A 170 -3.87 -4.30 -7.84
C LEU A 170 -2.68 -5.15 -8.34
N LEU A 171 -1.56 -5.13 -7.63
CA LEU A 171 -0.45 -6.04 -7.89
C LEU A 171 -0.85 -7.50 -7.62
N GLN A 172 -1.57 -7.79 -6.52
CA GLN A 172 -2.15 -9.11 -6.26
C GLN A 172 -3.06 -9.54 -7.41
N LYS A 173 -3.90 -8.65 -7.94
CA LYS A 173 -4.75 -8.96 -9.10
C LYS A 173 -3.92 -9.32 -10.34
N ARG A 174 -2.86 -8.56 -10.63
CA ARG A 174 -1.95 -8.85 -11.76
C ARG A 174 -1.30 -10.24 -11.62
N VAL A 175 -0.87 -10.62 -10.42
CA VAL A 175 -0.30 -11.96 -10.18
C VAL A 175 -1.38 -13.05 -10.26
N ALA A 176 -2.58 -12.81 -9.72
CA ALA A 176 -3.70 -13.74 -9.77
C ALA A 176 -4.09 -14.05 -11.23
N ASP A 177 -4.19 -13.02 -12.07
CA ASP A 177 -4.47 -13.17 -13.51
C ASP A 177 -3.38 -13.96 -14.22
N ALA A 178 -2.11 -13.68 -13.92
CA ALA A 178 -0.99 -14.39 -14.52
C ALA A 178 -0.99 -15.89 -14.20
N VAL A 179 -1.46 -16.29 -13.03
CA VAL A 179 -1.54 -17.71 -12.63
C VAL A 179 -2.92 -18.33 -12.84
N GLY A 180 -3.88 -17.59 -13.42
CA GLY A 180 -5.24 -18.07 -13.66
C GLY A 180 -6.06 -18.31 -12.39
N ALA A 181 -5.78 -17.59 -11.32
CA ALA A 181 -6.45 -17.72 -10.02
C ALA A 181 -7.48 -16.61 -9.78
N GLY A 182 -8.48 -16.90 -8.94
CA GLY A 182 -9.37 -15.88 -8.39
C GLY A 182 -8.69 -15.01 -7.34
N MET A 183 -9.33 -13.90 -6.97
CA MET A 183 -8.86 -13.07 -5.85
C MET A 183 -9.15 -13.75 -4.51
N GLY A 184 -8.10 -13.94 -3.70
CA GLY A 184 -8.20 -14.25 -2.28
C GLY A 184 -8.14 -12.99 -1.42
N THR A 185 -8.01 -13.18 -0.11
CA THR A 185 -7.89 -12.09 0.87
C THR A 185 -6.57 -11.33 0.71
N TYR A 186 -6.60 -10.05 1.08
CA TYR A 186 -5.39 -9.25 1.28
C TYR A 186 -5.13 -9.05 2.77
N THR A 187 -3.91 -9.29 3.24
CA THR A 187 -3.49 -9.04 4.63
C THR A 187 -2.36 -8.03 4.64
N HIS A 188 -2.54 -6.93 5.37
CA HIS A 188 -1.53 -5.89 5.52
C HIS A 188 -1.11 -5.79 6.98
N ARG A 189 0.14 -6.15 7.24
CA ARG A 189 0.76 -6.02 8.56
C ARG A 189 1.70 -4.83 8.55
N ALA A 190 1.55 -3.92 9.50
CA ALA A 190 2.52 -2.89 9.82
C ALA A 190 2.96 -3.05 11.27
N ASN A 191 4.26 -3.23 11.51
CA ASN A 191 4.79 -3.33 12.87
C ASN A 191 4.73 -1.98 13.59
N SER A 192 5.00 -0.89 12.87
CA SER A 192 4.78 0.48 13.32
C SER A 192 3.72 1.13 12.43
N PHE A 193 2.45 1.01 12.80
CA PHE A 193 1.35 1.72 12.17
C PHE A 193 1.12 3.02 12.96
N HIS A 194 1.44 4.15 12.34
CA HIS A 194 1.65 5.38 13.11
C HIS A 194 1.09 6.64 12.46
N VAL A 195 0.89 7.65 13.29
CA VAL A 195 0.57 9.03 12.89
C VAL A 195 1.58 9.95 13.56
N TYR A 196 2.26 10.79 12.78
CA TYR A 196 3.17 11.80 13.30
C TYR A 196 2.41 12.95 13.98
N GLU A 197 3.03 13.59 14.97
CA GLU A 197 2.44 14.69 15.75
C GLU A 197 1.89 15.83 14.88
N ARG A 198 2.65 16.21 13.84
CA ARG A 198 2.23 17.23 12.85
C ARG A 198 0.91 16.87 12.13
N ASP A 199 0.55 15.59 12.10
CA ASP A 199 -0.59 15.05 11.39
C ASP A 199 -1.75 14.64 12.32
N TYR A 200 -1.65 14.90 13.63
CA TYR A 200 -2.73 14.62 14.58
C TYR A 200 -4.04 15.35 14.23
N GLY A 201 -3.96 16.62 13.81
CA GLY A 201 -5.15 17.38 13.42
C GLY A 201 -5.88 16.78 12.21
N LEU A 202 -5.13 16.24 11.25
CA LEU A 202 -5.68 15.50 10.12
C LEU A 202 -6.33 14.20 10.58
N PHE A 203 -5.63 13.43 11.41
CA PHE A 203 -6.11 12.17 11.94
C PHE A 203 -7.42 12.36 12.72
N ASP A 204 -7.50 13.35 13.61
CA ASP A 204 -8.72 13.68 14.34
C ASP A 204 -9.86 14.06 13.40
N GLY A 205 -9.55 14.74 12.29
CA GLY A 205 -10.50 15.03 11.22
C GLY A 205 -11.08 13.78 10.56
N TYR A 206 -10.25 12.77 10.32
CA TYR A 206 -10.69 11.47 9.79
C TYR A 206 -11.62 10.77 10.79
N ILE A 207 -11.21 10.70 12.06
CA ILE A 207 -11.99 10.05 13.11
C ILE A 207 -13.35 10.72 13.31
N ARG A 208 -13.42 12.06 13.27
CA ARG A 208 -14.70 12.79 13.31
C ARG A 208 -15.61 12.42 12.15
N ARG A 209 -15.10 12.36 10.92
CA ARG A 209 -15.89 11.98 9.73
C ARG A 209 -16.39 10.54 9.79
N LEU A 210 -15.55 9.62 10.29
CA LEU A 210 -15.94 8.22 10.51
C LEU A 210 -17.06 8.09 11.55
N LYS A 211 -16.94 8.81 12.67
CA LYS A 211 -17.92 8.79 13.76
C LYS A 211 -19.21 9.56 13.44
N SER A 212 -19.21 10.44 12.43
CA SER A 212 -20.40 11.25 12.07
C SER A 212 -21.41 10.53 11.17
N GLY A 213 -21.09 9.34 10.67
CA GLY A 213 -21.93 8.63 9.69
C GLY A 213 -21.94 9.28 8.29
N ALA A 214 -20.97 10.15 7.99
CA ALA A 214 -20.83 10.72 6.66
C ALA A 214 -20.41 9.66 5.65
N GLU A 215 -20.80 9.82 4.38
CA GLU A 215 -20.29 8.97 3.31
C GLU A 215 -18.79 9.28 3.09
N VAL A 216 -17.94 8.32 3.45
CA VAL A 216 -16.48 8.41 3.45
C VAL A 216 -15.82 7.50 2.41
N THR A 217 -16.56 7.12 1.37
CA THR A 217 -16.10 6.22 0.31
C THR A 217 -16.52 6.70 -1.07
N TYR A 218 -15.81 6.23 -2.10
CA TYR A 218 -16.21 6.32 -3.50
C TYR A 218 -16.24 4.92 -4.12
N ARG A 219 -17.02 4.74 -5.18
CA ARG A 219 -16.89 3.55 -6.01
C ARG A 219 -15.62 3.66 -6.83
N TYR A 220 -15.01 2.53 -7.15
CA TYR A 220 -13.92 2.50 -8.10
C TYR A 220 -14.44 2.38 -9.53
N ALA A 221 -15.22 1.34 -9.83
CA ALA A 221 -15.73 1.07 -11.17
C ALA A 221 -16.80 2.09 -11.61
N GLY A 222 -16.56 2.73 -12.76
CA GLY A 222 -17.43 3.74 -13.35
C GLY A 222 -17.37 5.11 -12.65
N GLU A 223 -16.39 5.33 -11.78
CA GLU A 223 -16.19 6.60 -11.06
C GLU A 223 -14.69 6.91 -10.98
N TRP A 224 -13.98 6.23 -10.07
CA TRP A 224 -12.57 6.54 -9.82
C TRP A 224 -11.64 6.00 -10.91
N ASP A 225 -11.97 4.86 -11.52
CA ASP A 225 -11.19 4.26 -12.60
C ASP A 225 -11.17 5.14 -13.86
N GLU A 226 -12.30 5.77 -14.20
CA GLU A 226 -12.42 6.73 -15.30
C GLU A 226 -11.57 7.98 -15.03
N LEU A 227 -11.69 8.58 -13.83
CA LEU A 227 -10.90 9.76 -13.44
C LEU A 227 -9.39 9.46 -13.41
N MET A 228 -9.02 8.25 -12.97
CA MET A 228 -7.64 7.78 -13.01
C MET A 228 -7.16 7.57 -14.45
N ALA A 229 -8.00 7.02 -15.34
CA ALA A 229 -7.68 6.84 -16.75
C ALA A 229 -7.45 8.19 -17.45
N ASP A 230 -8.29 9.19 -17.18
CA ASP A 230 -8.18 10.55 -17.70
C ASP A 230 -6.89 11.26 -17.25
N ALA A 231 -6.34 10.89 -16.09
CA ALA A 231 -5.09 11.44 -15.59
C ALA A 231 -3.83 10.88 -16.30
N ARG A 232 -3.93 9.73 -16.97
CA ARG A 232 -2.77 9.02 -17.54
C ARG A 232 -1.97 9.85 -18.56
N PRO A 233 -2.59 10.58 -19.51
CA PRO A 233 -1.83 11.40 -20.47
C PRO A 233 -0.98 12.47 -19.78
N ALA A 234 -1.52 13.13 -18.75
CA ALA A 234 -0.80 14.16 -18.00
C ALA A 234 0.35 13.56 -17.17
N ILE A 235 0.18 12.36 -16.63
CA ILE A 235 1.25 11.61 -15.94
C ILE A 235 2.35 11.24 -16.92
N ALA A 236 2.00 10.70 -18.10
CA ALA A 236 2.97 10.33 -19.13
C ALA A 236 3.78 11.54 -19.62
N GLU A 237 3.12 12.69 -19.82
CA GLU A 237 3.78 13.94 -20.17
C GLU A 237 4.74 14.40 -19.08
N MET A 238 4.31 14.35 -17.81
CA MET A 238 5.17 14.70 -16.67
C MET A 238 6.40 13.79 -16.61
N VAL A 239 6.25 12.48 -16.78
CA VAL A 239 7.37 11.52 -16.81
C VAL A 239 8.32 11.81 -17.96
N ARG A 240 7.80 12.13 -19.16
CA ARG A 240 8.62 12.52 -20.31
C ARG A 240 9.46 13.75 -19.99
N GLN A 241 8.84 14.79 -19.43
CA GLN A 241 9.53 16.03 -19.06
C GLN A 241 10.59 15.82 -17.98
N LEU A 242 10.35 14.93 -17.01
CA LEU A 242 11.36 14.55 -16.02
C LEU A 242 12.55 13.86 -16.70
N LYS A 243 12.30 12.93 -17.62
CA LYS A 243 13.36 12.25 -18.38
C LYS A 243 14.17 13.19 -19.27
N GLU A 244 13.59 14.23 -19.83
CA GLU A 244 14.32 15.21 -20.66
C GLU A 244 15.22 16.16 -19.85
N LYS A 245 14.95 16.37 -18.55
CA LYS A 245 15.63 17.36 -17.71
C LYS A 245 16.92 16.89 -17.02
N GLY A 246 17.27 15.61 -17.07
CA GLY A 246 18.45 15.05 -16.40
C GLY A 246 19.32 14.24 -17.34
#